data_AF-A0AAU9XBV3-F1
#
_entry.id   AF-A0AAU9XBV3-F1
#
_cell.length_a   1.000
_cell.length_b   1.000
_cell.length_c   1.000
_cell.angle_alpha   90.00
_cell.angle_beta   90.00
_cell.angle_gamma   90.00
#
_symmetry.space_group_name_H-M   'P 1'
#
loop_
_entity.id
_entity.type
_entity.pdbx_description
1 polymer ?
#
loop_
_entity_poly.entity_id
_entity_poly.type
_entity_poly.pdbx_seq_one_letter_code
_entity_poly.pdbx_strand_id
1 'polypeptide(L)'
;MSGSIEQAAKLHSRRINFAHKKLRAKVVLLKSTQPEAGKAKRIEKRSAHTRLVKQLSNKMSWTVTWFFVVGFLIDVAFVDAQCKQERNIAGMALRGFVFKKFSVSAIHECDISCEREIRCQSYNYVVGEKSCELNNRTKEAKPENFQPDLARFYHIRFFDRAPLGSVPEIPAESCREIKMSEGKAVISSKYWLDPNRSGKAALLYCDMEMEDIDECVSGTHECDVNAQCINTVGSYNCTCKNVYSGDGRSCSAYIDSVILTASSSFVHDLQQFLEPVISDNKTSNWTRCYHALSHGWNTTQFHSRCDNKGPTVTIAQVGEYVFGAYISVSWTSYPCVRREDRKAFLFSLYNINGHHPVNFTVKYNNAIYSCHQQLPIFGYAADLFFKPLPLTSFAKPDTYQVPPGCFEEQKCNFYTGTIDFHLTDMEVFSRTKEG
;
A
#
# COMPACT_ATOMS: atom_id res chain seq x y z
N MET A 1 -40.61 8.86 -41.01
CA MET A 1 -39.38 8.51 -40.27
C MET A 1 -38.48 7.51 -41.04
N SER A 2 -38.37 7.63 -42.36
CA SER A 2 -37.60 6.69 -43.21
C SER A 2 -36.27 7.25 -43.75
N GLY A 3 -35.96 8.54 -43.54
CA GLY A 3 -34.74 9.17 -44.05
C GLY A 3 -33.51 9.16 -43.12
N SER A 4 -33.67 8.79 -41.84
CA SER A 4 -32.58 8.84 -40.83
C SER A 4 -31.75 7.55 -40.77
N ILE A 5 -32.33 6.41 -41.15
CA ILE A 5 -31.67 5.09 -41.07
C ILE A 5 -30.68 4.90 -42.24
N GLU A 6 -30.98 5.47 -43.41
CA GLU A 6 -30.13 5.35 -44.61
C GLU A 6 -28.84 6.20 -44.52
N GLN A 7 -28.86 7.29 -43.75
CA GLN A 7 -27.66 8.10 -43.48
C GLN A 7 -26.74 7.45 -42.44
N ALA A 8 -27.27 6.73 -41.46
CA ALA A 8 -26.48 5.99 -40.47
C ALA A 8 -25.74 4.79 -41.10
N ALA A 9 -26.38 4.07 -42.04
CA ALA A 9 -25.77 2.95 -42.76
C ALA A 9 -24.59 3.37 -43.66
N LYS A 10 -24.68 4.55 -44.30
CA LYS A 10 -23.58 5.11 -45.12
C LYS A 10 -22.37 5.57 -44.27
N LEU A 11 -22.59 5.99 -43.02
CA LEU A 11 -21.51 6.39 -42.11
C LEU A 11 -20.76 5.18 -41.52
N HIS A 12 -21.44 4.06 -41.30
CA HIS A 12 -20.81 2.84 -40.78
C HIS A 12 -19.94 2.13 -41.83
N SER A 13 -20.39 2.08 -43.09
CA SER A 13 -19.62 1.54 -44.23
C SER A 13 -18.33 2.34 -44.52
N ARG A 14 -18.34 3.66 -44.30
CA ARG A 14 -17.13 4.51 -44.45
C ARG A 14 -16.09 4.28 -43.33
N ARG A 15 -16.51 3.89 -42.12
CA ARG A 15 -15.58 3.59 -41.00
C ARG A 15 -14.90 2.23 -41.15
N ILE A 16 -15.59 1.22 -41.69
CA ILE A 16 -15.02 -0.12 -41.93
C ILE A 16 -13.95 -0.09 -43.03
N ASN A 17 -14.17 0.69 -44.09
CA ASN A 17 -13.19 0.87 -45.17
C ASN A 17 -11.91 1.62 -44.73
N PHE A 18 -11.99 2.49 -43.71
CA PHE A 18 -10.83 3.19 -43.16
C PHE A 18 -9.98 2.28 -42.25
N ALA A 19 -10.59 1.32 -41.54
CA ALA A 19 -9.90 0.32 -40.73
C ALA A 19 -9.15 -0.70 -41.58
N HIS A 20 -9.73 -1.17 -42.70
CA HIS A 20 -9.07 -2.09 -43.63
C HIS A 20 -7.87 -1.46 -44.37
N LYS A 21 -7.89 -0.15 -44.63
CA LYS A 21 -6.77 0.58 -45.25
C LYS A 21 -5.58 0.77 -44.28
N LYS A 22 -5.83 0.81 -42.97
CA LYS A 22 -4.80 0.98 -41.92
C LYS A 22 -4.07 -0.33 -41.59
N LEU A 23 -4.70 -1.50 -41.78
CA LEU A 23 -4.05 -2.81 -41.65
C LEU A 23 -3.14 -3.17 -42.84
N ARG A 24 -3.44 -2.71 -44.06
CA ARG A 24 -2.56 -2.94 -45.23
C ARG A 24 -1.30 -2.05 -45.24
N ALA A 25 -1.26 -0.97 -44.48
CA ALA A 25 -0.08 -0.09 -44.37
C ALA A 25 0.97 -0.57 -43.34
N LYS A 26 0.65 -1.55 -42.50
CA LYS A 26 1.57 -2.10 -41.47
C LYS A 26 2.34 -3.35 -41.92
N VAL A 27 2.00 -3.91 -43.10
CA VAL A 27 2.61 -5.13 -43.65
C VAL A 27 3.74 -4.82 -44.67
N VAL A 28 3.97 -3.54 -45.01
CA VAL A 28 4.97 -3.12 -46.00
C VAL A 28 6.26 -2.55 -45.37
N LEU A 29 6.37 -2.50 -44.03
CA LEU A 29 7.52 -1.90 -43.31
C LEU A 29 8.44 -2.90 -42.59
N LEU A 30 8.48 -4.16 -43.02
CA LEU A 30 9.43 -5.17 -42.53
C LEU A 30 10.08 -5.94 -43.70
N LYS A 31 10.67 -5.22 -44.65
CA LYS A 31 11.67 -5.75 -45.59
C LYS A 31 12.68 -4.67 -45.95
N SER A 32 13.77 -4.59 -45.20
CA SER A 32 15.13 -4.36 -45.71
C SER A 32 16.08 -4.11 -44.54
N THR A 33 17.13 -4.92 -44.45
CA THR A 33 18.53 -4.53 -44.17
C THR A 33 19.32 -5.79 -43.81
N GLN A 34 20.08 -6.30 -44.80
CA GLN A 34 21.28 -7.11 -44.55
C GLN A 34 22.47 -6.15 -44.28
N PRO A 35 23.48 -6.57 -43.51
CA PRO A 35 24.66 -5.75 -43.21
C PRO A 35 25.83 -6.03 -44.17
N GLU A 36 26.56 -5.00 -44.59
CA GLU A 36 27.87 -5.14 -45.24
C GLU A 36 29.00 -4.41 -44.47
N ALA A 37 30.03 -5.22 -44.17
CA ALA A 37 31.48 -4.99 -44.28
C ALA A 37 32.16 -3.73 -43.68
N GLY A 38 33.05 -4.01 -42.70
CA GLY A 38 34.48 -3.77 -42.90
C GLY A 38 35.20 -2.82 -41.93
N LYS A 39 36.02 -3.37 -41.02
CA LYS A 39 37.50 -3.35 -41.08
C LYS A 39 38.12 -3.72 -39.72
N ALA A 40 38.87 -4.81 -39.72
CA ALA A 40 39.78 -5.22 -38.65
C ALA A 40 41.21 -4.73 -38.92
N LYS A 41 41.99 -4.48 -37.85
CA LYS A 41 43.41 -4.90 -37.71
C LYS A 41 44.00 -4.43 -36.36
N ARG A 42 44.54 -5.36 -35.55
CA ARG A 42 46.00 -5.55 -35.34
C ARG A 42 46.35 -6.75 -34.41
N ILE A 43 46.62 -7.91 -35.04
CA ILE A 43 47.81 -8.80 -34.97
C ILE A 43 48.59 -9.00 -33.65
N GLU A 44 48.67 -10.26 -33.16
CA GLU A 44 49.85 -11.18 -33.01
C GLU A 44 49.47 -12.35 -32.04
N LYS A 45 49.88 -13.63 -32.13
CA LYS A 45 50.83 -14.42 -32.94
C LYS A 45 50.65 -15.94 -32.62
N ARG A 46 51.08 -16.81 -33.56
CA ARG A 46 51.60 -18.22 -33.41
C ARG A 46 50.53 -19.34 -33.25
N SER A 47 50.62 -20.54 -33.85
CA SER A 47 51.65 -21.24 -34.66
C SER A 47 51.09 -22.58 -35.23
N ALA A 48 51.49 -22.89 -36.48
CA ALA A 48 51.76 -24.22 -37.08
C ALA A 48 50.66 -25.29 -37.34
N HIS A 49 50.23 -25.34 -38.61
CA HIS A 49 50.17 -26.48 -39.55
C HIS A 49 50.14 -27.95 -39.05
N THR A 50 49.02 -28.61 -39.36
CA THR A 50 48.91 -29.73 -40.33
C THR A 50 49.97 -30.84 -40.29
N ARG A 51 49.55 -32.07 -39.97
CA ARG A 51 49.94 -33.28 -40.73
C ARG A 51 49.09 -34.52 -40.37
N LEU A 52 48.59 -35.13 -41.44
CA LEU A 52 48.44 -36.58 -41.66
C LEU A 52 47.30 -37.32 -40.94
N VAL A 53 46.19 -37.41 -41.69
CA VAL A 53 45.56 -38.69 -42.06
C VAL A 53 46.60 -39.82 -42.08
N LYS A 54 46.51 -40.73 -41.10
CA LYS A 54 47.13 -42.05 -41.17
C LYS A 54 46.23 -43.06 -40.45
N GLN A 55 45.41 -43.70 -41.27
CA GLN A 55 45.02 -45.11 -41.23
C GLN A 55 45.24 -45.92 -39.93
N LEU A 56 44.16 -46.66 -39.60
CA LEU A 56 44.11 -48.02 -39.05
C LEU A 56 44.26 -48.21 -37.54
N SER A 57 43.15 -48.57 -36.89
CA SER A 57 42.98 -49.94 -36.36
C SER A 57 41.54 -50.18 -35.85
N ASN A 58 40.71 -50.78 -36.72
CA ASN A 58 39.77 -51.88 -36.48
C ASN A 58 39.24 -52.17 -35.05
N LYS A 59 37.91 -52.07 -34.88
CA LYS A 59 36.94 -53.17 -34.59
C LYS A 59 35.59 -52.56 -34.17
N MET A 60 34.52 -52.76 -34.97
CA MET A 60 33.49 -53.81 -34.79
C MET A 60 32.25 -53.17 -34.12
N SER A 61 31.21 -52.79 -34.87
CA SER A 61 30.07 -53.62 -35.32
C SER A 61 29.22 -54.15 -34.15
N TRP A 62 27.89 -54.16 -34.35
CA TRP A 62 26.80 -54.58 -33.43
C TRP A 62 26.50 -53.53 -32.33
N THR A 63 25.44 -52.73 -32.34
CA THR A 63 24.01 -53.07 -32.52
C THR A 63 23.20 -51.82 -32.96
N VAL A 64 22.81 -51.78 -34.24
CA VAL A 64 21.82 -50.81 -34.81
C VAL A 64 20.38 -51.33 -34.63
N THR A 65 20.16 -52.24 -33.67
CA THR A 65 18.87 -52.90 -33.40
C THR A 65 18.31 -52.50 -32.04
N TRP A 66 18.28 -51.21 -31.76
CA TRP A 66 17.55 -50.66 -30.60
C TRP A 66 16.93 -49.29 -30.88
N PHE A 67 16.61 -48.99 -32.14
CA PHE A 67 15.87 -47.79 -32.52
C PHE A 67 14.62 -48.07 -33.37
N PHE A 68 14.27 -49.36 -33.57
CA PHE A 68 13.07 -49.77 -34.31
C PHE A 68 11.99 -50.47 -33.45
N VAL A 69 12.10 -50.44 -32.11
CA VAL A 69 11.09 -51.01 -31.19
C VAL A 69 10.48 -49.97 -30.23
N VAL A 70 10.99 -48.74 -30.16
CA VAL A 70 10.37 -47.66 -29.37
C VAL A 70 9.38 -46.82 -30.20
N GLY A 71 9.17 -47.17 -31.48
CA GLY A 71 8.15 -46.59 -32.35
C GLY A 71 6.76 -47.24 -32.26
N PHE A 72 6.54 -48.16 -31.32
CA PHE A 72 5.27 -48.89 -31.17
C PHE A 72 4.66 -48.83 -29.75
N LEU A 73 5.21 -47.98 -28.88
CA LEU A 73 4.66 -47.68 -27.55
C LEU A 73 4.87 -46.19 -27.20
N ILE A 74 4.57 -45.29 -28.15
CA ILE A 74 3.94 -44.04 -27.74
C ILE A 74 2.45 -44.34 -27.84
N ASP A 75 1.98 -44.94 -26.75
CA ASP A 75 0.57 -45.04 -26.44
C ASP A 75 -0.07 -43.69 -26.70
N VAL A 76 -1.26 -43.78 -27.25
CA VAL A 76 -2.30 -42.77 -27.32
C VAL A 76 -2.45 -42.13 -25.93
N ALA A 77 -1.57 -41.18 -25.62
CA ALA A 77 -1.64 -40.36 -24.43
C ALA A 77 -2.64 -39.25 -24.74
N PHE A 78 -3.91 -39.59 -24.53
CA PHE A 78 -5.03 -38.69 -24.31
C PHE A 78 -5.25 -37.61 -25.36
N VAL A 79 -6.11 -37.97 -26.32
CA VAL A 79 -7.21 -37.07 -26.67
C VAL A 79 -7.93 -36.68 -25.36
N ASP A 80 -7.71 -35.46 -24.89
CA ASP A 80 -8.67 -34.79 -24.00
C ASP A 80 -8.80 -33.31 -24.36
N ALA A 81 -8.96 -33.04 -25.66
CA ALA A 81 -9.98 -32.07 -26.03
C ALA A 81 -11.33 -32.78 -25.84
N GLN A 82 -11.75 -32.98 -24.59
CA GLN A 82 -13.15 -33.13 -24.29
C GLN A 82 -13.84 -31.94 -24.97
N CYS A 83 -14.61 -32.19 -26.03
CA CYS A 83 -15.80 -31.38 -26.23
C CYS A 83 -16.45 -31.32 -24.84
N LYS A 84 -16.56 -30.13 -24.23
CA LYS A 84 -17.43 -29.92 -23.06
C LYS A 84 -18.84 -30.19 -23.57
N GLN A 85 -19.19 -31.47 -23.63
CA GLN A 85 -20.36 -31.98 -24.28
C GLN A 85 -21.55 -31.55 -23.43
N GLU A 86 -22.52 -30.91 -24.09
CA GLU A 86 -23.81 -30.50 -23.54
C GLU A 86 -24.33 -31.55 -22.57
N ARG A 87 -24.36 -31.21 -21.28
CA ARG A 87 -25.16 -31.99 -20.33
C ARG A 87 -26.29 -31.10 -19.92
N ASN A 88 -27.32 -31.08 -20.75
CA ASN A 88 -28.67 -30.74 -20.29
C ASN A 88 -28.93 -31.63 -19.09
N ILE A 89 -29.12 -31.02 -17.93
CA ILE A 89 -29.31 -31.78 -16.70
C ILE A 89 -30.81 -31.86 -16.45
N ALA A 90 -31.36 -33.00 -16.82
CA ALA A 90 -32.75 -33.34 -16.60
C ALA A 90 -33.07 -33.41 -15.11
N GLY A 91 -34.24 -32.89 -14.74
CA GLY A 91 -34.74 -33.00 -13.38
C GLY A 91 -33.98 -32.13 -12.38
N MET A 92 -33.28 -31.10 -12.85
CA MET A 92 -32.54 -30.15 -12.02
C MET A 92 -32.82 -28.72 -12.48
N ALA A 93 -32.77 -27.77 -11.56
CA ALA A 93 -32.94 -26.35 -11.85
C ALA A 93 -32.04 -25.50 -10.95
N LEU A 94 -31.56 -24.39 -11.50
CA LEU A 94 -30.91 -23.35 -10.71
C LEU A 94 -31.97 -22.37 -10.20
N ARG A 95 -32.09 -22.24 -8.87
CA ARG A 95 -33.12 -21.42 -8.22
C ARG A 95 -32.54 -20.10 -7.68
N GLY A 96 -33.35 -19.05 -7.63
CA GLY A 96 -32.97 -17.75 -7.05
C GLY A 96 -32.17 -16.82 -7.97
N PHE A 97 -31.79 -17.28 -9.16
CA PHE A 97 -30.99 -16.51 -10.14
C PHE A 97 -31.74 -16.21 -11.43
N VAL A 98 -33.02 -16.55 -11.50
CA VAL A 98 -33.88 -16.28 -12.66
C VAL A 98 -34.16 -14.78 -12.73
N PHE A 99 -33.77 -14.13 -13.81
CA PHE A 99 -34.02 -12.70 -14.03
C PHE A 99 -34.99 -12.41 -15.18
N LYS A 100 -35.35 -13.43 -15.97
CA LYS A 100 -36.30 -13.31 -17.09
C LYS A 100 -37.00 -14.63 -17.33
N LYS A 101 -38.33 -14.60 -17.46
CA LYS A 101 -39.16 -15.76 -17.83
C LYS A 101 -40.05 -15.43 -19.03
N PHE A 102 -40.15 -16.33 -19.99
CA PHE A 102 -41.01 -16.17 -21.18
C PHE A 102 -41.42 -17.54 -21.76
N SER A 103 -42.56 -17.59 -22.43
CA SER A 103 -43.03 -18.80 -23.13
C SER A 103 -42.36 -18.93 -24.50
N VAL A 104 -42.13 -20.17 -24.93
CA VAL A 104 -41.51 -20.52 -26.20
C VAL A 104 -42.27 -21.64 -26.90
N SER A 105 -42.14 -21.71 -28.22
CA SER A 105 -42.72 -22.83 -28.99
C SER A 105 -41.78 -24.03 -29.05
N ALA A 106 -40.47 -23.78 -29.03
CA ALA A 106 -39.40 -24.79 -29.03
C ALA A 106 -38.25 -24.42 -28.10
N ILE A 107 -37.51 -25.43 -27.62
CA ILE A 107 -36.43 -25.23 -26.62
C ILE A 107 -35.27 -24.36 -27.12
N HIS A 108 -34.92 -24.41 -28.41
CA HIS A 108 -33.81 -23.63 -28.99
C HIS A 108 -34.07 -22.11 -28.97
N GLU A 109 -35.32 -21.67 -28.79
CA GLU A 109 -35.64 -20.26 -28.57
C GLU A 109 -35.08 -19.74 -27.24
N CYS A 110 -34.88 -20.63 -26.25
CA CYS A 110 -34.19 -20.30 -25.00
C CYS A 110 -32.74 -19.92 -25.27
N ASP A 111 -32.02 -20.69 -26.10
CA ASP A 111 -30.62 -20.45 -26.46
C ASP A 111 -30.44 -19.09 -27.12
N ILE A 112 -31.23 -18.83 -28.18
CA ILE A 112 -31.20 -17.56 -28.92
C ILE A 112 -31.46 -16.37 -27.98
N SER A 113 -32.43 -16.52 -27.08
CA SER A 113 -32.79 -15.45 -26.14
C SER A 113 -31.71 -15.25 -25.07
N CYS A 114 -31.08 -16.33 -24.61
CA CYS A 114 -29.96 -16.27 -23.67
C CYS A 114 -28.73 -15.62 -24.32
N GLU A 115 -28.42 -15.96 -25.57
CA GLU A 115 -27.29 -15.39 -26.30
C GLU A 115 -27.40 -13.86 -26.48
N ARG A 116 -28.62 -13.36 -26.70
CA ARG A 116 -28.91 -11.93 -26.85
C ARG A 116 -28.81 -11.13 -25.56
N GLU A 117 -28.81 -11.79 -24.41
CA GLU A 117 -28.75 -11.15 -23.09
C GLU A 117 -27.35 -11.35 -22.50
N ILE A 118 -26.57 -10.28 -22.34
CA ILE A 118 -25.24 -10.35 -21.68
C ILE A 118 -25.35 -10.91 -20.24
N ARG A 119 -26.50 -10.62 -19.63
CA ARG A 119 -27.19 -11.24 -18.48
C ARG A 119 -26.94 -12.73 -18.30
N CYS A 120 -27.18 -13.44 -19.39
CA CYS A 120 -27.54 -14.84 -19.32
C CYS A 120 -26.30 -15.71 -19.25
N GLN A 121 -26.23 -16.50 -18.18
CA GLN A 121 -25.15 -17.46 -17.90
C GLN A 121 -25.64 -18.90 -18.02
N SER A 122 -26.92 -19.15 -17.72
CA SER A 122 -27.60 -20.43 -17.89
C SER A 122 -29.11 -20.21 -17.97
N TYR A 123 -29.91 -21.25 -18.19
CA TYR A 123 -31.37 -21.16 -18.12
C TYR A 123 -31.98 -22.48 -17.65
N ASN A 124 -33.19 -22.41 -17.08
CA ASN A 124 -34.03 -23.57 -16.85
C ASN A 124 -35.14 -23.60 -17.92
N TYR A 125 -35.40 -24.76 -18.51
CA TYR A 125 -36.56 -24.98 -19.37
C TYR A 125 -37.65 -25.71 -18.59
N VAL A 126 -38.85 -25.14 -18.53
CA VAL A 126 -40.02 -25.73 -17.85
C VAL A 126 -40.85 -26.50 -18.86
N VAL A 127 -40.88 -27.83 -18.75
CA VAL A 127 -41.46 -28.70 -19.79
C VAL A 127 -42.97 -28.54 -19.89
N GLY A 128 -43.68 -28.53 -18.76
CA GLY A 128 -45.13 -28.45 -18.74
C GLY A 128 -45.67 -27.12 -19.28
N GLU A 129 -44.96 -26.02 -19.01
CA GLU A 129 -45.35 -24.68 -19.42
C GLU A 129 -44.79 -24.26 -20.79
N LYS A 130 -43.84 -25.03 -21.34
CA LYS A 130 -43.01 -24.64 -22.49
C LYS A 130 -42.46 -23.23 -22.32
N SER A 131 -41.80 -22.97 -21.20
CA SER A 131 -41.26 -21.66 -20.86
C SER A 131 -39.77 -21.73 -20.49
N CYS A 132 -39.03 -20.66 -20.78
CA CYS A 132 -37.62 -20.51 -20.42
C CYS A 132 -37.48 -19.56 -19.23
N GLU A 133 -36.63 -19.91 -18.28
CA GLU A 133 -36.25 -19.11 -17.11
C GLU A 133 -34.75 -18.81 -17.21
N LEU A 134 -34.37 -17.63 -17.72
CA LEU A 134 -32.96 -17.25 -17.88
C LEU A 134 -32.33 -16.90 -16.53
N ASN A 135 -31.15 -17.45 -16.27
CA ASN A 135 -30.37 -17.29 -15.06
C ASN A 135 -29.12 -16.44 -15.29
N ASN A 136 -28.80 -15.57 -14.34
CA ASN A 136 -27.57 -14.75 -14.35
C ASN A 136 -26.37 -15.43 -13.67
N ARG A 137 -26.51 -16.73 -13.34
CA ARG A 137 -25.48 -17.59 -12.75
C ARG A 137 -25.46 -18.98 -13.36
N THR A 138 -24.38 -19.70 -13.11
CA THR A 138 -24.20 -21.11 -13.45
C THR A 138 -24.34 -21.98 -12.19
N LYS A 139 -24.49 -23.29 -12.36
CA LYS A 139 -24.48 -24.25 -11.24
C LYS A 139 -23.11 -24.31 -10.55
N GLU A 140 -22.03 -24.01 -11.26
CA GLU A 140 -20.67 -23.96 -10.72
C GLU A 140 -20.48 -22.74 -9.82
N ALA A 141 -21.07 -21.59 -10.18
CA ALA A 141 -21.03 -20.39 -9.36
C ALA A 141 -21.83 -20.54 -8.05
N LYS A 142 -22.97 -21.26 -8.11
CA LYS A 142 -23.97 -21.38 -7.03
C LYS A 142 -24.47 -22.82 -6.85
N PRO A 143 -23.58 -23.75 -6.45
CA PRO A 143 -23.92 -25.17 -6.34
C PRO A 143 -25.04 -25.45 -5.32
N GLU A 144 -25.14 -24.67 -4.25
CA GLU A 144 -26.16 -24.77 -3.21
C GLU A 144 -27.59 -24.49 -3.73
N ASN A 145 -27.71 -23.71 -4.79
CA ASN A 145 -28.98 -23.36 -5.42
C ASN A 145 -29.34 -24.27 -6.60
N PHE A 146 -28.46 -25.20 -6.96
CA PHE A 146 -28.69 -26.17 -8.01
C PHE A 146 -29.36 -27.42 -7.44
N GLN A 147 -30.69 -27.48 -7.55
CA GLN A 147 -31.51 -28.43 -6.82
C GLN A 147 -32.37 -29.31 -7.73
N PRO A 148 -32.77 -30.51 -7.29
CA PRO A 148 -33.70 -31.37 -8.04
C PRO A 148 -35.05 -30.71 -8.28
N ASP A 149 -35.51 -30.76 -9.52
CA ASP A 149 -36.82 -30.30 -9.98
C ASP A 149 -37.22 -31.05 -11.25
N LEU A 150 -38.07 -32.07 -11.11
CA LEU A 150 -38.48 -32.95 -12.20
C LEU A 150 -39.25 -32.25 -13.33
N ALA A 151 -39.79 -31.05 -13.10
CA ALA A 151 -40.51 -30.28 -14.11
C ALA A 151 -39.57 -29.47 -15.02
N ARG A 152 -38.27 -29.43 -14.71
CA ARG A 152 -37.29 -28.55 -15.35
C ARG A 152 -36.07 -29.29 -15.90
N PHE A 153 -35.46 -28.69 -16.92
CA PHE A 153 -34.16 -29.09 -17.46
C PHE A 153 -33.22 -27.88 -17.39
N TYR A 154 -32.04 -28.08 -16.81
CA TYR A 154 -31.02 -27.04 -16.70
C TYR A 154 -30.05 -27.07 -17.88
N HIS A 155 -29.74 -25.89 -18.42
CA HIS A 155 -28.79 -25.71 -19.52
C HIS A 155 -27.82 -24.56 -19.24
N ILE A 156 -26.52 -24.77 -19.44
CA ILE A 156 -25.48 -23.74 -19.31
C ILE A 156 -25.24 -23.04 -20.65
N ARG A 157 -25.05 -21.72 -20.66
CA ARG A 157 -24.71 -21.01 -21.90
C ARG A 157 -23.26 -21.32 -22.29
N PHE A 158 -23.06 -21.86 -23.48
CA PHE A 158 -21.72 -22.25 -23.95
C PHE A 158 -21.08 -21.19 -24.86
N PHE A 159 -21.84 -20.69 -25.84
CA PHE A 159 -21.34 -19.72 -26.81
C PHE A 159 -21.48 -18.28 -26.31
N ASP A 160 -20.43 -17.49 -26.53
CA ASP A 160 -20.34 -16.05 -26.22
C ASP A 160 -20.80 -15.68 -24.79
N ARG A 161 -20.65 -16.60 -23.84
CA ARG A 161 -20.94 -16.32 -22.43
C ARG A 161 -19.86 -15.37 -21.91
N ALA A 162 -20.27 -14.18 -21.48
CA ALA A 162 -19.36 -13.29 -20.79
C ALA A 162 -18.91 -13.96 -19.47
N PRO A 163 -17.59 -14.11 -19.22
CA PRO A 163 -17.10 -14.69 -17.98
C PRO A 163 -17.62 -13.93 -16.76
N LEU A 164 -17.89 -14.63 -15.67
CA LEU A 164 -18.41 -14.00 -14.47
C LEU A 164 -17.45 -12.91 -13.95
N GLY A 165 -17.99 -11.70 -13.68
CA GLY A 165 -17.19 -10.55 -13.24
C GLY A 165 -16.38 -9.86 -14.35
N SER A 166 -16.52 -10.25 -15.62
CA SER A 166 -15.80 -9.59 -16.74
C SER A 166 -16.40 -8.26 -17.19
N VAL A 167 -17.71 -8.07 -16.95
CA VAL A 167 -18.46 -6.85 -17.31
C VAL A 167 -19.39 -6.45 -16.15
N PRO A 168 -19.73 -5.15 -16.00
CA PRO A 168 -20.49 -4.66 -14.85
C PRO A 168 -21.92 -5.19 -14.77
N GLU A 169 -22.50 -5.69 -15.86
CA GLU A 169 -23.86 -6.24 -15.90
C GLU A 169 -23.96 -7.66 -15.32
N ILE A 170 -22.83 -8.36 -15.18
CA ILE A 170 -22.71 -9.68 -14.52
C ILE A 170 -21.60 -9.65 -13.45
N PRO A 171 -21.74 -8.79 -12.43
CA PRO A 171 -20.75 -8.74 -11.37
C PRO A 171 -20.77 -10.05 -10.58
N ALA A 172 -19.64 -10.43 -10.01
CA ALA A 172 -19.55 -11.52 -9.04
C ALA A 172 -19.82 -11.01 -7.61
N GLU A 173 -20.20 -11.90 -6.71
CA GLU A 173 -20.36 -11.60 -5.28
C GLU A 173 -19.04 -11.77 -4.53
N SER A 174 -18.12 -12.59 -5.05
CA SER A 174 -16.79 -12.80 -4.46
C SER A 174 -15.80 -13.32 -5.49
N CYS A 175 -14.50 -13.20 -5.22
CA CYS A 175 -13.43 -13.77 -6.03
C CYS A 175 -13.52 -15.30 -6.10
N ARG A 176 -13.91 -15.94 -4.98
CA ARG A 176 -14.22 -17.37 -4.93
C ARG A 176 -15.34 -17.76 -5.91
N GLU A 177 -16.40 -16.97 -6.01
CA GLU A 177 -17.49 -17.25 -6.97
C GLU A 177 -16.98 -17.28 -8.42
N ILE A 178 -16.11 -16.33 -8.80
CA ILE A 178 -15.48 -16.29 -10.12
C ILE A 178 -14.67 -17.56 -10.35
N LYS A 179 -13.80 -17.93 -9.39
CA LYS A 179 -12.93 -19.10 -9.52
C LYS A 179 -13.73 -20.40 -9.60
N MET A 180 -14.84 -20.51 -8.88
CA MET A 180 -15.75 -21.66 -8.99
C MET A 180 -16.44 -21.71 -10.36
N SER A 181 -16.93 -20.57 -10.86
CA SER A 181 -17.63 -20.47 -12.15
C SER A 181 -16.72 -20.71 -13.35
N GLU A 182 -15.55 -20.09 -13.37
CA GLU A 182 -14.65 -20.03 -14.53
C GLU A 182 -13.49 -21.04 -14.45
N GLY A 183 -13.24 -21.61 -13.27
CA GLY A 183 -12.28 -22.68 -13.04
C GLY A 183 -10.84 -22.20 -12.79
N LYS A 184 -9.88 -23.11 -12.95
CA LYS A 184 -8.46 -22.90 -12.57
C LYS A 184 -7.68 -21.94 -13.48
N ALA A 185 -8.22 -21.55 -14.64
CA ALA A 185 -7.53 -20.70 -15.61
C ALA A 185 -7.64 -19.19 -15.28
N VAL A 186 -8.39 -18.84 -14.24
CA VAL A 186 -8.58 -17.45 -13.80
C VAL A 186 -7.31 -16.95 -13.13
N ILE A 187 -6.93 -15.70 -13.42
CA ILE A 187 -5.70 -15.06 -12.91
C ILE A 187 -6.06 -13.95 -11.92
N SER A 188 -5.13 -13.59 -11.02
CA SER A 188 -5.29 -12.41 -10.17
C SER A 188 -5.34 -11.15 -11.03
N SER A 189 -6.42 -10.39 -10.94
CA SER A 189 -6.70 -9.23 -11.79
C SER A 189 -7.90 -8.44 -11.25
N LYS A 190 -8.30 -7.37 -11.95
CA LYS A 190 -9.52 -6.61 -11.64
C LYS A 190 -10.76 -7.26 -12.25
N TYR A 191 -11.79 -7.42 -11.43
CA TYR A 191 -13.09 -7.97 -11.79
C TYR A 191 -14.21 -7.08 -11.27
N TRP A 192 -15.36 -7.12 -11.93
CA TRP A 192 -16.58 -6.47 -11.46
C TRP A 192 -17.22 -7.29 -10.36
N LEU A 193 -17.31 -6.71 -9.17
CA LEU A 193 -17.92 -7.32 -7.99
C LEU A 193 -19.04 -6.46 -7.43
N ASP A 194 -20.07 -7.10 -6.86
CA ASP A 194 -21.10 -6.47 -6.03
C ASP A 194 -21.34 -7.36 -4.79
N PRO A 195 -20.39 -7.37 -3.82
CA PRO A 195 -20.46 -8.27 -2.67
C PRO A 195 -21.71 -8.07 -1.81
N ASN A 196 -22.23 -6.85 -1.78
CA ASN A 196 -23.38 -6.45 -0.97
C ASN A 196 -24.72 -6.57 -1.72
N ARG A 197 -24.74 -7.08 -2.96
CA ARG A 197 -25.95 -7.15 -3.83
C ARG A 197 -26.70 -5.81 -3.91
N SER A 198 -25.94 -4.72 -3.93
CA SER A 198 -26.46 -3.35 -3.96
C SER A 198 -27.01 -2.95 -5.32
N GLY A 199 -26.73 -3.74 -6.36
CA GLY A 199 -26.96 -3.40 -7.77
C GLY A 199 -25.88 -2.46 -8.34
N LYS A 200 -24.85 -2.14 -7.57
CA LYS A 200 -23.73 -1.27 -7.99
C LYS A 200 -22.43 -2.07 -8.02
N ALA A 201 -22.05 -2.49 -9.22
CA ALA A 201 -20.79 -3.17 -9.44
C ALA A 201 -19.61 -2.21 -9.28
N ALA A 202 -18.57 -2.67 -8.57
CA ALA A 202 -17.28 -2.00 -8.46
C ALA A 202 -16.19 -2.85 -9.11
N LEU A 203 -15.22 -2.20 -9.76
CA LEU A 203 -14.07 -2.88 -10.34
C LEU A 203 -12.98 -3.03 -9.27
N LEU A 204 -12.87 -4.24 -8.71
CA LEU A 204 -12.00 -4.57 -7.57
C LEU A 204 -10.95 -5.61 -7.97
N TYR A 205 -9.77 -5.58 -7.34
CA TYR A 205 -8.73 -6.57 -7.57
C TYR A 205 -9.01 -7.84 -6.77
N CYS A 206 -9.11 -8.96 -7.47
CA CYS A 206 -9.18 -10.29 -6.86
C CYS A 206 -7.82 -10.95 -6.89
N ASP A 207 -7.33 -11.37 -5.73
CA ASP A 207 -6.27 -12.36 -5.63
C ASP A 207 -6.88 -13.76 -5.76
N MET A 208 -6.65 -14.42 -6.90
CA MET A 208 -7.18 -15.76 -7.16
C MET A 208 -6.44 -16.87 -6.42
N GLU A 209 -5.25 -16.59 -5.86
CA GLU A 209 -4.54 -17.53 -4.99
C GLU A 209 -5.21 -17.59 -3.62
N MET A 210 -5.50 -16.42 -3.02
CA MET A 210 -6.21 -16.31 -1.74
C MET A 210 -7.74 -16.39 -1.86
N GLU A 211 -8.28 -16.29 -3.08
CA GLU A 211 -9.72 -16.21 -3.38
C GLU A 211 -10.41 -15.02 -2.71
N ASP A 212 -9.68 -13.91 -2.61
CA ASP A 212 -10.03 -12.76 -1.79
C ASP A 212 -9.84 -11.43 -2.54
N ILE A 213 -10.51 -10.39 -2.07
CA ILE A 213 -10.34 -9.04 -2.61
C ILE A 213 -9.07 -8.46 -1.98
N ASP A 214 -8.15 -7.95 -2.80
CA ASP A 214 -6.99 -7.23 -2.27
C ASP A 214 -7.31 -5.73 -2.25
N GLU A 215 -7.69 -5.20 -1.09
CA GLU A 215 -8.00 -3.77 -0.94
C GLU A 215 -6.76 -2.88 -1.08
N CYS A 216 -5.57 -3.43 -0.79
CA CYS A 216 -4.29 -2.72 -0.93
C CYS A 216 -3.98 -2.43 -2.41
N VAL A 217 -4.20 -3.41 -3.29
CA VAL A 217 -4.04 -3.23 -4.75
C VAL A 217 -5.22 -2.48 -5.37
N SER A 218 -6.42 -2.69 -4.83
CA SER A 218 -7.63 -1.99 -5.30
C SER A 218 -7.61 -0.49 -4.97
N GLY A 219 -6.88 -0.09 -3.92
CA GLY A 219 -6.87 1.28 -3.41
C GLY A 219 -8.16 1.65 -2.69
N THR A 220 -8.89 0.65 -2.17
CA THR A 220 -10.15 0.81 -1.42
C THR A 220 -9.95 0.74 0.09
N HIS A 221 -8.70 0.59 0.54
CA HIS A 221 -8.34 0.58 1.95
C HIS A 221 -8.44 1.98 2.58
N GLU A 222 -8.60 2.02 3.91
CA GLU A 222 -8.69 3.25 4.71
C GLU A 222 -7.42 3.52 5.54
N CYS A 223 -6.30 2.87 5.20
CA CYS A 223 -5.02 3.11 5.86
C CYS A 223 -4.55 4.57 5.73
N ASP A 224 -3.84 5.06 6.76
CA ASP A 224 -3.19 6.36 6.75
C ASP A 224 -2.18 6.47 5.58
N VAL A 225 -1.94 7.68 5.06
CA VAL A 225 -0.93 7.93 4.01
C VAL A 225 0.48 7.51 4.46
N ASN A 226 0.73 7.49 5.77
CA ASN A 226 1.95 7.07 6.43
C ASN A 226 1.90 5.64 6.94
N ALA A 227 0.86 4.88 6.59
CA ALA A 227 0.78 3.45 6.84
C ALA A 227 1.07 2.63 5.58
N GLN A 228 1.50 1.40 5.79
CA GLN A 228 1.57 0.33 4.82
C GLN A 228 0.31 -0.55 4.98
N CYS A 229 -0.41 -0.74 3.86
CA CYS A 229 -1.49 -1.69 3.76
C CYS A 229 -0.93 -3.11 3.55
N ILE A 230 -1.46 -4.08 4.28
CA ILE A 230 -1.12 -5.50 4.21
C ILE A 230 -2.41 -6.28 4.00
N ASN A 231 -2.54 -6.95 2.86
CA ASN A 231 -3.71 -7.75 2.56
C ASN A 231 -3.81 -8.99 3.45
N THR A 232 -5.02 -9.37 3.86
CA THR A 232 -5.31 -10.57 4.66
C THR A 232 -6.58 -11.22 4.16
N VAL A 233 -6.79 -12.53 4.37
CA VAL A 233 -8.01 -13.17 3.85
C VAL A 233 -9.26 -12.54 4.48
N GLY A 234 -10.06 -11.88 3.64
CA GLY A 234 -11.32 -11.23 3.99
C GLY A 234 -11.20 -9.81 4.52
N SER A 235 -9.99 -9.23 4.59
CA SER A 235 -9.77 -7.84 5.05
C SER A 235 -8.34 -7.35 4.77
N TYR A 236 -7.96 -6.22 5.36
CA TYR A 236 -6.58 -5.74 5.33
C TYR A 236 -6.19 -5.19 6.69
N ASN A 237 -4.88 -5.22 6.96
CA ASN A 237 -4.31 -4.55 8.12
C ASN A 237 -3.50 -3.33 7.68
N CYS A 238 -3.50 -2.29 8.51
CA CYS A 238 -2.72 -1.10 8.30
C CYS A 238 -1.62 -1.05 9.36
N THR A 239 -0.38 -0.85 8.94
CA THR A 239 0.76 -0.73 9.87
C THR A 239 1.51 0.55 9.59
N CYS A 240 1.76 1.38 10.60
CA CYS A 240 2.50 2.61 10.38
C CYS A 240 3.90 2.30 9.81
N LYS A 241 4.32 3.09 8.82
CA LYS A 241 5.69 3.00 8.25
C LYS A 241 6.71 3.33 9.34
N ASN A 242 7.96 2.92 9.13
CA ASN A 242 9.07 3.26 10.03
C ASN A 242 9.09 4.76 10.34
N VAL A 243 9.38 5.12 11.60
CA VAL A 243 9.35 6.48 12.19
C VAL A 243 7.95 7.08 12.45
N TYR A 244 6.88 6.32 12.19
CA TYR A 244 5.51 6.68 12.55
C TYR A 244 4.94 5.72 13.59
N SER A 245 4.04 6.20 14.43
CA SER A 245 3.32 5.42 15.43
C SER A 245 1.82 5.72 15.34
N GLY A 246 1.00 4.75 15.75
CA GLY A 246 -0.45 4.85 15.72
C GLY A 246 -1.12 3.51 15.46
N ASP A 247 -2.40 3.53 15.09
CA ASP A 247 -3.22 2.34 14.84
C ASP A 247 -3.21 1.90 13.35
N GLY A 248 -2.40 2.55 12.51
CA GLY A 248 -2.33 2.31 11.07
C GLY A 248 -3.38 3.04 10.24
N ARG A 249 -4.49 3.49 10.84
CA ARG A 249 -5.50 4.37 10.22
C ARG A 249 -5.22 5.84 10.52
N SER A 250 -4.55 6.10 11.62
CA SER A 250 -3.93 7.36 12.00
C SER A 250 -2.47 7.10 12.35
N CYS A 251 -1.53 7.66 11.59
CA CYS A 251 -0.10 7.51 11.81
C CYS A 251 0.59 8.87 11.93
N SER A 252 1.27 9.08 13.04
CA SER A 252 1.99 10.32 13.34
C SER A 252 3.49 10.08 13.49
N ALA A 253 4.29 11.03 13.02
CA ALA A 253 5.73 10.97 13.18
C ALA A 253 6.09 10.98 14.67
N TYR A 254 6.90 10.01 15.12
CA TYR A 254 7.30 9.90 16.52
C TYR A 254 8.75 10.35 16.72
N ILE A 255 9.04 10.89 17.91
CA ILE A 255 10.39 11.26 18.33
C ILE A 255 11.09 10.00 18.86
N ASP A 256 12.12 9.51 18.15
CA ASP A 256 12.92 8.34 18.55
C ASP A 256 13.85 8.65 19.73
N SER A 257 13.25 8.80 20.92
CA SER A 257 13.89 9.17 22.17
C SER A 257 14.02 7.99 23.10
N VAL A 258 15.24 7.75 23.58
CA VAL A 258 15.52 6.74 24.61
C VAL A 258 14.84 7.13 25.93
N ILE A 259 14.80 8.43 26.25
CA ILE A 259 14.12 8.95 27.45
C ILE A 259 12.61 8.64 27.40
N LEU A 260 11.97 8.84 26.24
CA LEU A 260 10.53 8.58 26.09
C LEU A 260 10.19 7.09 26.00
N THR A 261 11.14 6.21 25.64
CA THR A 261 10.88 4.75 25.58
C THR A 261 10.52 4.12 26.93
N ALA A 262 10.71 4.85 28.04
CA ALA A 262 10.26 4.44 29.36
C ALA A 262 8.72 4.29 29.47
N SER A 263 7.95 5.01 28.64
CA SER A 263 6.48 4.86 28.58
C SER A 263 5.89 5.32 27.25
N SER A 264 5.04 4.50 26.63
CA SER A 264 4.30 4.88 25.42
C SER A 264 3.35 6.07 25.65
N SER A 265 2.93 6.35 26.89
CA SER A 265 2.11 7.52 27.20
C SER A 265 2.85 8.84 26.99
N PHE A 266 4.14 8.90 27.31
CA PHE A 266 4.94 10.13 27.18
C PHE A 266 5.06 10.60 25.73
N VAL A 267 5.20 9.65 24.80
CA VAL A 267 5.24 9.94 23.36
C VAL A 267 3.92 10.57 22.91
N HIS A 268 2.80 9.98 23.31
CA HIS A 268 1.47 10.47 22.97
C HIS A 268 1.23 11.89 23.52
N ASP A 269 1.54 12.13 24.80
CA ASP A 269 1.30 13.42 25.45
C ASP A 269 2.16 14.54 24.83
N LEU A 270 3.44 14.26 24.57
CA LEU A 270 4.32 15.22 23.91
C LEU A 270 3.83 15.53 22.49
N GLN A 271 3.34 14.53 21.77
CA GLN A 271 2.79 14.73 20.44
C GLN A 271 1.54 15.63 20.47
N GLN A 272 0.66 15.46 21.45
CA GLN A 272 -0.51 16.32 21.63
C GLN A 272 -0.11 17.79 21.86
N PHE A 273 0.99 18.05 22.56
CA PHE A 273 1.51 19.42 22.73
C PHE A 273 2.14 19.98 21.45
N LEU A 274 2.70 19.11 20.61
CA LEU A 274 3.40 19.49 19.39
C LEU A 274 2.46 19.74 18.19
N GLU A 275 1.34 19.04 18.12
CA GLU A 275 0.39 19.12 17.01
C GLU A 275 -0.06 20.55 16.66
N PRO A 276 -0.45 21.42 17.62
CA PRO A 276 -0.91 22.78 17.32
C PRO A 276 0.18 23.69 16.74
N VAL A 277 1.45 23.42 17.04
CA VAL A 277 2.58 24.30 16.66
C VAL A 277 3.31 23.83 15.40
N ILE A 278 3.09 22.56 15.01
CA ILE A 278 3.76 21.89 13.90
C ILE A 278 3.05 22.10 12.56
N SER A 279 1.73 22.38 12.56
CA SER A 279 0.73 22.87 11.55
C SER A 279 0.96 22.75 10.03
N ASP A 280 2.08 22.26 9.55
CA ASP A 280 2.31 21.99 8.14
C ASP A 280 1.82 20.56 7.88
N ASN A 281 0.90 20.38 6.92
CA ASN A 281 0.34 19.09 6.46
C ASN A 281 1.39 18.11 5.88
N LYS A 282 2.66 18.26 6.26
CA LYS A 282 3.78 17.40 5.90
C LYS A 282 4.33 16.75 7.15
N THR A 283 4.46 15.44 7.04
CA THR A 283 5.08 14.56 8.02
C THR A 283 6.44 15.08 8.44
N SER A 284 6.51 15.53 9.68
CA SER A 284 7.69 16.16 10.24
C SER A 284 8.64 15.08 10.76
N ASN A 285 9.74 14.82 10.06
CA ASN A 285 10.78 13.90 10.54
C ASN A 285 11.61 14.57 11.64
N TRP A 286 11.41 14.13 12.88
CA TRP A 286 12.26 14.51 14.01
C TRP A 286 13.57 13.72 13.95
N THR A 287 14.70 14.42 13.86
CA THR A 287 16.02 13.78 13.86
C THR A 287 16.80 14.20 15.10
N ARG A 288 17.30 13.24 15.87
CA ARG A 288 18.13 13.53 17.05
C ARG A 288 19.43 14.22 16.62
N CYS A 289 19.63 15.45 17.06
CA CYS A 289 20.85 16.20 16.79
C CYS A 289 21.84 16.10 17.97
N TYR A 290 21.36 15.95 19.21
CA TYR A 290 22.22 15.82 20.39
C TYR A 290 21.63 14.83 21.39
N HIS A 291 22.52 14.16 22.11
CA HIS A 291 22.20 13.21 23.18
C HIS A 291 23.37 13.21 24.16
N ALA A 292 23.12 13.63 25.41
CA ALA A 292 24.17 13.90 26.38
C ALA A 292 24.97 12.64 26.75
N LEU A 293 24.33 11.49 26.90
CA LEU A 293 25.03 10.24 27.26
C LEU A 293 25.90 9.69 26.13
N SER A 294 25.52 9.86 24.85
CA SER A 294 26.33 9.38 23.71
C SER A 294 27.36 10.39 23.22
N HIS A 295 27.08 11.68 23.30
CA HIS A 295 27.96 12.73 22.78
C HIS A 295 28.78 13.45 23.86
N GLY A 296 28.44 13.27 25.13
CA GLY A 296 29.04 13.94 26.27
C GLY A 296 28.42 15.31 26.56
N TRP A 297 28.64 15.79 27.78
CA TRP A 297 28.00 17.00 28.34
C TRP A 297 28.62 18.34 27.90
N ASN A 298 29.57 18.35 26.96
CA ASN A 298 30.25 19.59 26.56
C ASN A 298 29.35 20.47 25.65
N THR A 299 29.27 21.77 25.92
CA THR A 299 28.45 22.71 25.13
C THR A 299 28.85 22.77 23.66
N THR A 300 30.13 22.52 23.36
CA THR A 300 30.63 22.43 21.98
C THR A 300 30.01 21.26 21.20
N GLN A 301 29.69 20.14 21.87
CA GLN A 301 29.04 18.99 21.23
C GLN A 301 27.59 19.29 20.88
N PHE A 302 26.89 20.05 21.73
CA PHE A 302 25.54 20.53 21.43
C PHE A 302 25.54 21.48 20.23
N HIS A 303 26.32 22.56 20.29
CA HIS A 303 26.30 23.60 19.26
C HIS A 303 26.81 23.11 17.90
N SER A 304 27.85 22.28 17.86
CA SER A 304 28.34 21.70 16.58
C SER A 304 27.31 20.80 15.88
N ARG A 305 26.31 20.30 16.61
CA ARG A 305 25.34 19.34 16.08
C ARG A 305 23.92 19.88 15.92
N CYS A 306 23.49 20.84 16.73
CA CYS A 306 22.10 21.31 16.75
C CYS A 306 21.90 22.75 16.24
N ASP A 307 22.97 23.54 16.08
CA ASP A 307 22.86 24.89 15.54
C ASP A 307 22.31 24.88 14.11
N ASN A 308 21.47 25.89 13.79
CA ASN A 308 20.91 26.12 12.45
C ASN A 308 20.07 24.96 11.86
N LYS A 309 19.57 24.03 12.69
CA LYS A 309 18.79 22.86 12.21
C LYS A 309 17.27 23.02 12.17
N GLY A 310 16.75 24.25 12.31
CA GLY A 310 15.30 24.51 12.35
C GLY A 310 14.70 24.43 13.76
N PRO A 311 13.38 24.19 13.88
CA PRO A 311 12.70 23.91 15.14
C PRO A 311 13.35 22.75 15.91
N THR A 312 13.32 22.80 17.23
CA THR A 312 13.84 21.71 18.07
C THR A 312 12.92 21.37 19.23
N VAL A 313 12.95 20.10 19.64
CA VAL A 313 12.38 19.60 20.89
C VAL A 313 13.55 19.13 21.76
N THR A 314 13.67 19.70 22.95
CA THR A 314 14.62 19.28 23.98
C THR A 314 13.86 18.45 25.01
N ILE A 315 14.35 17.25 25.30
CA ILE A 315 13.79 16.32 26.29
C ILE A 315 14.89 16.08 27.33
N ALA A 316 14.59 16.35 28.59
CA ALA A 316 15.50 16.24 29.71
C ALA A 316 14.92 15.28 30.76
N GLN A 317 15.81 14.56 31.44
CA GLN A 317 15.47 13.57 32.44
C GLN A 317 16.23 13.79 33.75
N VAL A 318 15.54 13.64 34.88
CA VAL A 318 16.13 13.54 36.22
C VAL A 318 15.45 12.39 36.95
N GLY A 319 16.13 11.24 37.05
CA GLY A 319 15.50 10.02 37.57
C GLY A 319 14.29 9.62 36.72
N GLU A 320 13.11 9.56 37.34
CA GLU A 320 11.83 9.29 36.67
C GLU A 320 11.17 10.54 36.06
N TYR A 321 11.62 11.73 36.42
CA TYR A 321 11.03 12.98 35.95
C TYR A 321 11.45 13.32 34.52
N VAL A 322 10.47 13.64 33.67
CA VAL A 322 10.66 13.92 32.25
C VAL A 322 9.99 15.24 31.89
N PHE A 323 10.77 16.16 31.33
CA PHE A 323 10.35 17.51 31.01
C PHE A 323 11.23 18.11 29.92
N GLY A 324 10.90 19.30 29.44
CA GLY A 324 11.67 19.88 28.36
C GLY A 324 10.99 21.09 27.73
N ALA A 325 11.34 21.34 26.48
CA ALA A 325 10.83 22.48 25.74
C ALA A 325 10.80 22.24 24.23
N TYR A 326 9.85 22.90 23.56
CA TYR A 326 9.81 23.05 22.12
C TYR A 326 10.12 24.50 21.74
N ILE A 327 10.89 24.66 20.66
CA ILE A 327 11.11 25.95 20.01
C ILE A 327 10.99 25.80 18.49
N SER A 328 10.42 26.81 17.84
CA SER A 328 10.28 26.92 16.39
C SER A 328 11.45 27.62 15.68
N VAL A 329 12.32 28.30 16.45
CA VAL A 329 13.51 28.97 15.95
C VAL A 329 14.77 28.12 16.15
N SER A 330 15.80 28.33 15.32
CA SER A 330 17.06 27.56 15.42
C SER A 330 18.03 28.10 16.46
N TRP A 331 18.75 27.18 17.11
CA TRP A 331 19.90 27.51 17.96
C TRP A 331 21.04 28.14 17.17
N THR A 332 21.79 29.03 17.84
CA THR A 332 22.99 29.70 17.30
C THR A 332 24.05 29.85 18.40
N SER A 333 25.30 29.53 18.10
CA SER A 333 26.43 29.66 19.04
C SER A 333 26.98 31.09 19.15
N TYR A 334 26.93 31.88 18.08
CA TYR A 334 27.43 33.26 18.06
C TYR A 334 26.66 34.15 17.07
N PRO A 335 26.39 35.43 17.40
CA PRO A 335 26.60 36.06 18.71
C PRO A 335 25.66 35.49 19.78
N CYS A 336 25.99 35.70 21.06
CA CYS A 336 25.11 35.28 22.15
C CYS A 336 23.86 36.15 22.19
N VAL A 337 22.71 35.61 21.81
CA VAL A 337 21.49 36.37 21.52
C VAL A 337 20.27 35.81 22.23
N ARG A 338 19.35 36.71 22.57
CA ARG A 338 17.98 36.38 22.93
C ARG A 338 17.10 36.44 21.68
N ARG A 339 16.18 35.48 21.55
CA ARG A 339 15.26 35.43 20.41
C ARG A 339 13.83 35.27 20.87
N GLU A 340 12.93 35.93 20.15
CA GLU A 340 11.50 35.74 20.29
C GLU A 340 11.05 34.48 19.57
N ASP A 341 10.14 33.74 20.22
CA ASP A 341 9.50 32.58 19.63
C ASP A 341 8.12 32.38 20.25
N ARG A 342 7.08 32.87 19.57
CA ARG A 342 5.69 32.78 20.04
C ARG A 342 5.13 31.36 20.03
N LYS A 343 5.78 30.43 19.32
CA LYS A 343 5.39 29.03 19.27
C LYS A 343 6.13 28.20 20.33
N ALA A 344 7.08 28.78 21.05
CA ALA A 344 7.81 28.07 22.08
C ALA A 344 6.94 27.77 23.30
N PHE A 345 7.16 26.60 23.89
CA PHE A 345 6.54 26.21 25.15
C PHE A 345 7.49 25.29 25.94
N LEU A 346 7.38 25.34 27.26
CA LEU A 346 7.95 24.31 28.15
C LEU A 346 6.92 23.21 28.35
N PHE A 347 7.37 22.01 28.68
CA PHE A 347 6.47 20.91 29.04
C PHE A 347 7.04 20.08 30.18
N SER A 348 6.16 19.41 30.90
CA SER A 348 6.48 18.32 31.82
C SER A 348 5.56 17.15 31.53
N LEU A 349 6.11 15.96 31.32
CA LEU A 349 5.37 14.72 31.10
C LEU A 349 5.21 13.96 32.41
N TYR A 350 6.25 13.97 33.24
CA TYR A 350 6.25 13.35 34.57
C TYR A 350 6.96 14.29 35.56
N ASN A 351 6.28 14.63 36.66
CA ASN A 351 6.73 15.60 37.67
C ASN A 351 6.45 15.10 39.09
N ILE A 352 6.58 15.97 40.10
CA ILE A 352 6.32 15.66 41.51
C ILE A 352 4.91 15.11 41.79
N ASN A 353 3.96 15.33 40.89
CA ASN A 353 2.61 14.78 40.99
C ASN A 353 2.45 13.44 40.25
N GLY A 354 3.53 12.87 39.70
CA GLY A 354 3.51 11.69 38.84
C GLY A 354 3.23 12.02 37.37
N HIS A 355 2.52 11.14 36.68
CA HIS A 355 2.14 11.29 35.26
C HIS A 355 0.99 12.29 35.11
N HIS A 356 1.32 13.58 35.13
CA HIS A 356 0.41 14.70 34.91
C HIS A 356 0.99 15.62 33.83
N PRO A 357 0.80 15.27 32.54
CA PRO A 357 1.39 16.01 31.44
C PRO A 357 0.81 17.42 31.35
N VAL A 358 1.68 18.42 31.27
CA VAL A 358 1.31 19.85 31.19
C VAL A 358 2.31 20.63 30.34
N ASN A 359 1.83 21.64 29.62
CA ASN A 359 2.67 22.59 28.90
C ASN A 359 2.48 24.02 29.40
N PHE A 360 3.50 24.85 29.17
CA PHE A 360 3.58 26.23 29.63
C PHE A 360 3.97 27.11 28.45
N THR A 361 3.05 27.94 27.98
CA THR A 361 3.30 28.82 26.82
C THR A 361 4.07 30.07 27.22
N VAL A 362 4.74 30.69 26.25
CA VAL A 362 5.48 31.94 26.47
C VAL A 362 4.53 33.12 26.72
N LYS A 363 4.83 33.98 27.71
CA LYS A 363 4.03 35.17 28.06
C LYS A 363 4.52 36.45 27.37
N TYR A 364 5.84 36.69 27.31
CA TYR A 364 6.44 37.96 26.85
C TYR A 364 7.72 37.76 26.00
N ASN A 365 8.24 38.85 25.40
CA ASN A 365 9.38 38.82 24.45
C ASN A 365 10.66 38.20 25.06
N ASN A 366 11.37 37.38 24.26
CA ASN A 366 12.60 36.60 24.55
C ASN A 366 12.40 35.18 25.11
N ALA A 367 11.85 34.28 24.30
CA ALA A 367 11.62 32.88 24.65
C ALA A 367 12.90 32.06 24.87
N ILE A 368 14.01 32.40 24.22
CA ILE A 368 15.26 31.63 24.32
C ILE A 368 16.49 32.51 24.44
N TYR A 369 17.56 31.94 25.00
CA TYR A 369 18.91 32.49 24.92
C TYR A 369 19.87 31.44 24.33
N SER A 370 20.61 31.84 23.31
CA SER A 370 21.57 30.98 22.61
C SER A 370 22.97 31.56 22.73
N CYS A 371 23.95 30.77 23.17
CA CYS A 371 25.33 31.22 23.37
C CYS A 371 26.30 30.04 23.43
N HIS A 372 27.46 30.12 22.78
CA HIS A 372 28.41 29.00 22.62
C HIS A 372 28.87 28.32 23.93
N GLN A 373 28.80 29.00 25.08
CA GLN A 373 29.23 28.47 26.38
C GLN A 373 28.10 27.82 27.18
N GLN A 374 26.89 27.74 26.61
CA GLN A 374 25.70 27.28 27.33
C GLN A 374 25.07 26.08 26.61
N LEU A 375 24.43 25.21 27.39
CA LEU A 375 23.42 24.29 26.85
C LEU A 375 22.13 25.08 26.56
N PRO A 376 21.07 24.46 25.99
CA PRO A 376 19.80 25.15 25.78
C PRO A 376 19.29 25.90 27.01
N ILE A 377 19.01 27.20 26.84
CA ILE A 377 18.37 28.05 27.86
C ILE A 377 17.02 28.52 27.32
N PHE A 378 15.99 28.27 28.10
CA PHE A 378 14.63 28.73 27.82
C PHE A 378 14.25 29.83 28.81
N GLY A 379 13.76 30.94 28.27
CA GLY A 379 13.28 32.11 29.01
C GLY A 379 14.37 33.14 29.31
N TYR A 380 13.93 34.38 29.58
CA TYR A 380 14.80 35.50 29.90
C TYR A 380 15.52 35.32 31.25
N ALA A 381 14.78 34.90 32.28
CA ALA A 381 15.29 34.67 33.64
C ALA A 381 15.74 33.23 33.88
N ALA A 382 15.95 32.47 32.80
CA ALA A 382 16.29 31.06 32.84
C ALA A 382 15.18 30.20 33.48
N ASP A 383 13.95 30.37 32.96
CA ASP A 383 12.76 29.56 33.26
C ASP A 383 13.08 28.07 33.30
N LEU A 384 13.89 27.63 32.33
CA LEU A 384 14.52 26.32 32.37
C LEU A 384 15.98 26.46 31.91
N PHE A 385 16.90 26.22 32.84
CA PHE A 385 18.33 26.35 32.57
C PHE A 385 19.06 25.02 32.75
N PHE A 386 19.48 24.45 31.64
CA PHE A 386 20.34 23.27 31.63
C PHE A 386 21.80 23.66 31.71
N LYS A 387 22.54 23.02 32.62
CA LYS A 387 23.99 23.17 32.75
C LYS A 387 24.70 21.84 32.55
N PRO A 388 25.91 21.86 31.96
CA PRO A 388 26.70 20.65 31.79
C PRO A 388 27.20 20.13 33.13
N LEU A 389 27.31 18.81 33.29
CA LEU A 389 27.91 18.22 34.49
C LEU A 389 29.36 18.70 34.66
N PRO A 390 29.82 18.99 35.90
CA PRO A 390 29.15 18.74 37.19
C PRO A 390 28.31 19.91 37.72
N LEU A 391 27.96 20.91 36.90
CA LEU A 391 27.16 22.05 37.36
C LEU A 391 25.69 21.66 37.58
N THR A 392 25.00 22.42 38.44
CA THR A 392 23.57 22.22 38.73
C THR A 392 22.69 23.06 37.81
N SER A 393 21.69 22.40 37.25
CA SER A 393 20.59 22.99 36.49
C SER A 393 19.50 23.46 37.45
N PHE A 394 18.64 24.39 37.02
CA PHE A 394 17.51 24.86 37.81
C PHE A 394 16.38 25.38 36.91
N ALA A 395 15.20 25.55 37.50
CA ALA A 395 14.06 26.21 36.88
C ALA A 395 13.65 27.45 37.68
N LYS A 396 13.49 28.60 37.02
CA LYS A 396 13.10 29.87 37.64
C LYS A 396 12.04 30.56 36.78
N PRO A 397 10.75 30.20 36.92
CA PRO A 397 9.68 30.67 36.05
C PRO A 397 9.57 32.20 36.03
N ASP A 398 9.44 32.77 34.84
CA ASP A 398 9.29 34.20 34.60
C ASP A 398 8.71 34.46 33.20
N THR A 399 9.41 34.06 32.14
CA THR A 399 9.04 34.32 30.74
C THR A 399 7.92 33.41 30.23
N TYR A 400 7.83 32.20 30.74
CA TYR A 400 6.76 31.25 30.43
C TYR A 400 5.67 31.26 31.50
N GLN A 401 4.54 30.60 31.23
CA GLN A 401 3.51 30.36 32.24
C GLN A 401 4.11 29.67 33.47
N VAL A 402 3.69 30.11 34.65
CA VAL A 402 4.23 29.65 35.93
C VAL A 402 3.68 28.25 36.22
N PRO A 403 4.53 27.24 36.49
CA PRO A 403 4.05 25.92 36.85
C PRO A 403 3.27 25.94 38.17
N PRO A 404 2.30 25.02 38.36
CA PRO A 404 1.51 24.93 39.58
C PRO A 404 2.38 24.84 40.84
N GLY A 405 2.11 25.71 41.83
CA GLY A 405 2.86 25.76 43.09
C GLY A 405 4.18 26.54 43.04
N CYS A 406 4.56 27.09 41.87
CA CYS A 406 5.70 27.99 41.73
C CYS A 406 5.28 29.46 41.81
N PHE A 407 6.27 30.35 41.98
CA PHE A 407 6.10 31.80 41.93
C PHE A 407 7.05 32.42 40.90
N GLU A 408 6.65 33.55 40.30
CA GLU A 408 7.49 34.30 39.37
C GLU A 408 8.79 34.75 40.03
N GLU A 409 9.88 34.69 39.27
CA GLU A 409 11.23 35.04 39.70
C GLU A 409 11.76 34.26 40.92
N GLN A 410 11.14 33.13 41.27
CA GLN A 410 11.63 32.23 42.32
C GLN A 410 12.03 30.89 41.72
N LYS A 411 13.12 30.29 42.22
CA LYS A 411 13.48 28.93 41.78
C LYS A 411 12.38 27.97 42.23
N CYS A 412 12.01 27.03 41.36
CA CYS A 412 10.93 26.09 41.61
C CYS A 412 11.37 24.64 41.50
N ASN A 413 10.78 23.79 42.34
CA ASN A 413 11.03 22.35 42.39
C ASN A 413 10.01 21.50 41.62
N PHE A 414 9.05 22.12 40.91
CA PHE A 414 7.95 21.45 40.22
C PHE A 414 8.41 20.29 39.31
N TYR A 415 9.50 20.48 38.57
CA TYR A 415 9.97 19.51 37.58
C TYR A 415 10.61 18.26 38.20
N THR A 416 11.32 18.40 39.32
CA THR A 416 12.24 17.33 39.81
C THR A 416 12.13 17.06 41.32
N GLY A 417 11.28 17.78 42.04
CA GLY A 417 11.20 17.74 43.51
C GLY A 417 12.31 18.53 44.21
N THR A 418 13.31 19.03 43.49
CA THR A 418 14.44 19.79 44.05
C THR A 418 14.63 21.13 43.35
N ILE A 419 15.19 22.12 44.07
CA ILE A 419 15.44 23.48 43.56
C ILE A 419 16.58 23.51 42.53
N ASP A 420 17.64 22.74 42.80
CA ASP A 420 18.82 22.59 41.96
C ASP A 420 18.99 21.09 41.69
N PHE A 421 19.24 20.71 40.43
CA PHE A 421 19.27 19.31 40.01
C PHE A 421 20.39 19.00 39.01
N HIS A 422 20.77 17.73 38.96
CA HIS A 422 21.66 17.17 37.93
C HIS A 422 20.83 16.36 36.94
N LEU A 423 21.05 16.58 35.65
CA LEU A 423 20.40 15.82 34.60
C LEU A 423 20.93 14.38 34.58
N THR A 424 20.01 13.42 34.49
CA THR A 424 20.30 12.01 34.21
C THR A 424 20.62 11.82 32.73
N ASP A 425 19.81 12.42 31.85
CA ASP A 425 20.02 12.44 30.41
C ASP A 425 19.36 13.68 29.77
N MET A 426 19.78 14.01 28.55
CA MET A 426 19.18 15.05 27.72
C MET A 426 19.32 14.71 26.24
N GLU A 427 18.21 14.72 25.51
CA GLU A 427 18.14 14.54 24.06
C GLU A 427 17.57 15.81 23.40
N VAL A 428 18.10 16.16 22.23
CA VAL A 428 17.57 17.26 21.41
C VAL A 428 17.31 16.75 20.01
N PHE A 429 16.09 16.96 19.54
CA PHE A 429 15.62 16.59 18.21
C PHE A 429 15.38 17.84 17.40
N SER A 430 15.92 17.88 16.19
CA SER A 430 15.69 18.95 15.24
C SER A 430 14.73 18.51 14.14
N ARG A 431 13.91 19.44 13.68
CA ARG A 431 13.05 19.28 12.52
C ARG A 431 13.59 20.13 11.38
N THR A 432 14.01 19.50 10.29
CA THR A 432 14.32 20.23 9.06
C THR A 432 13.03 20.73 8.44
N LYS A 433 12.91 22.06 8.24
CA LYS A 433 11.90 22.58 7.30
C LYS A 433 12.35 22.14 5.91
N GLU A 434 11.65 21.19 5.29
CA GLU A 434 11.78 21.04 3.84
C GLU A 434 11.32 22.36 3.21
N GLY A 435 12.19 22.97 2.41
CA GLY A 435 12.03 24.30 1.85
C GLY A 435 10.85 24.45 0.89
#